data_AF-A0A6N9Q321-F1
#
_entry.id   AF-A0A6N9Q321-F1
#
_cell.length_a   1.000
_cell.length_b   1.000
_cell.length_c   1.000
_cell.angle_alpha   90.00
_cell.angle_beta   90.00
_cell.angle_gamma   90.00
#
_symmetry.space_group_name_H-M   'P 1'
#
loop_
_entity.id
_entity.type
_entity.pdbx_description
1 polymer ?
#
loop_
_entity_poly.entity_id
_entity_poly.type
_entity_poly.pdbx_seq_one_letter_code
_entity_poly.pdbx_strand_id
1 'polypeptide(L)'
;MRSWRYKTTSDYFDYLDFHDCLVEQVKVEKDLVIIDLETINISEKHPINPHDVAKSTDRCKLTFINVTKSEAILFEENMKVNILITDLEEVEILQFNKKQVKDYFIFDILGINGGTHEFCSLKLHAKSFILQWNDFKENAWYVG
;
A
#
# COMPACT_ATOMS: atom_id res chain seq x y z
N MET A 1 -9.19 17.67 12.96
CA MET A 1 -8.45 16.68 12.16
C MET A 1 -7.65 15.81 13.12
N ARG A 2 -7.79 14.48 13.07
CA ARG A 2 -6.87 13.60 13.81
C ARG A 2 -5.48 13.74 13.18
N SER A 3 -4.50 14.18 13.95
CA SER A 3 -3.11 14.28 13.50
C SER A 3 -2.47 12.90 13.53
N TRP A 4 -1.88 12.48 12.41
CA TRP A 4 -1.05 11.28 12.36
C TRP A 4 0.28 11.52 13.09
N ARG A 5 0.69 10.58 13.95
CA ARG A 5 1.92 10.72 14.75
C ARG A 5 3.18 10.43 13.95
N TYR A 6 3.15 9.39 13.12
CA TYR A 6 4.29 8.96 12.32
C TYR A 6 3.98 9.10 10.83
N LYS A 7 5.04 9.30 10.05
CA LYS A 7 4.97 9.30 8.59
C LYS A 7 6.28 8.84 7.97
N THR A 8 6.19 8.16 6.84
CA THR A 8 7.33 7.87 5.97
C THR A 8 6.96 8.11 4.51
N THR A 9 7.96 8.03 3.63
CA THR A 9 7.83 8.29 2.20
C THR A 9 8.27 7.08 1.38
N SER A 10 7.97 7.11 0.08
CA SER A 10 8.44 6.10 -0.87
C SER A 10 9.96 5.94 -0.94
N ASP A 11 10.75 6.86 -0.38
CA ASP A 11 12.21 6.73 -0.32
C ASP A 11 12.64 5.58 0.60
N TYR A 12 11.81 5.24 1.60
CA TYR A 12 12.05 4.16 2.55
C TYR A 12 11.27 2.88 2.21
N PHE A 13 10.81 2.74 0.96
CA PHE A 13 9.99 1.60 0.52
C PHE A 13 10.56 0.23 0.91
N ASP A 14 11.87 0.06 0.81
CA ASP A 14 12.54 -1.22 1.06
C ASP A 14 12.53 -1.63 2.55
N TYR A 15 12.05 -0.74 3.44
CA TYR A 15 11.86 -0.99 4.86
C TYR A 15 10.39 -1.17 5.26
N LEU A 16 9.49 -1.22 4.27
CA LEU A 16 8.06 -1.39 4.45
C LEU A 16 7.64 -2.74 3.88
N ASP A 17 6.92 -3.50 4.69
CA ASP A 17 6.35 -4.76 4.27
C ASP A 17 4.82 -4.68 4.33
N PHE A 18 4.20 -4.94 3.18
CA PHE A 18 2.77 -4.89 2.93
C PHE A 18 2.17 -6.28 2.73
N HIS A 19 2.95 -7.36 2.87
CA HIS A 19 2.44 -8.73 2.72
C HIS A 19 1.34 -9.01 3.76
N ASP A 20 0.26 -9.66 3.32
CA ASP A 20 -0.95 -9.95 4.10
C ASP A 20 -1.67 -8.70 4.64
N CYS A 21 -1.35 -7.51 4.13
CA CYS A 21 -2.06 -6.29 4.51
C CYS A 21 -3.41 -6.21 3.77
N LEU A 22 -4.49 -5.98 4.52
CA LEU A 22 -5.81 -5.69 3.95
C LEU A 22 -5.96 -4.21 3.56
N VAL A 23 -6.43 -3.98 2.35
CA VAL A 23 -6.91 -2.68 1.86
C VAL A 23 -8.36 -2.51 2.28
N GLU A 24 -8.61 -1.62 3.26
CA GLU A 24 -9.96 -1.36 3.77
C GLU A 24 -10.76 -0.42 2.84
N GLN A 25 -10.09 0.54 2.21
CA GLN A 25 -10.75 1.52 1.34
C GLN A 25 -9.78 2.16 0.35
N VAL A 26 -10.26 2.41 -0.87
CA VAL A 26 -9.56 3.23 -1.87
C VAL A 26 -10.39 4.48 -2.18
N LYS A 27 -9.75 5.65 -2.15
CA LYS A 27 -10.32 6.93 -2.55
C LYS A 27 -9.47 7.56 -3.63
N VAL A 28 -10.12 8.06 -4.68
CA VAL A 28 -9.48 8.82 -5.75
C VAL A 28 -9.89 10.28 -5.63
N GLU A 29 -8.89 11.15 -5.51
CA GLU A 29 -9.04 12.59 -5.67
C GLU A 29 -8.21 13.03 -6.88
N LYS A 30 -8.39 14.27 -7.35
CA LYS A 30 -7.84 14.75 -8.63
C LYS A 30 -6.43 14.24 -8.95
N ASP A 31 -5.47 14.45 -8.06
CA ASP A 31 -4.07 14.10 -8.24
C ASP A 31 -3.56 13.15 -7.14
N LEU A 32 -4.47 12.52 -6.40
CA LEU A 32 -4.18 11.67 -5.24
C LEU A 32 -4.92 10.34 -5.32
N VAL A 33 -4.25 9.27 -4.91
CA VAL A 33 -4.92 8.01 -4.56
C VAL A 33 -4.62 7.74 -3.10
N ILE A 34 -5.67 7.57 -2.30
CA ILE A 34 -5.58 7.33 -0.86
C ILE A 34 -6.09 5.92 -0.61
N ILE A 35 -5.25 5.10 0.01
CA ILE A 35 -5.55 3.73 0.40
C ILE A 35 -5.49 3.66 1.92
N ASP A 36 -6.61 3.32 2.55
CA ASP A 36 -6.69 3.01 3.97
C ASP A 36 -6.37 1.52 4.15
N LEU A 37 -5.43 1.21 5.05
CA LEU A 37 -4.85 -0.11 5.25
C LEU A 37 -5.04 -0.55 6.71
N GLU A 38 -5.28 -1.84 6.93
CA GLU A 38 -5.46 -2.39 8.28
C GLU A 38 -4.18 -2.27 9.12
N THR A 39 -3.05 -2.77 8.63
CA THR A 39 -1.74 -2.70 9.27
C THR A 39 -0.65 -2.99 8.25
N ILE A 40 0.53 -2.44 8.45
CA ILE A 40 1.73 -2.88 7.73
C ILE A 40 2.87 -3.13 8.71
N ASN A 41 3.93 -3.78 8.25
CA ASN A 41 5.13 -3.98 9.04
C ASN A 41 6.21 -2.96 8.66
N ILE A 42 6.87 -2.40 9.67
CA ILE A 42 8.02 -1.50 9.53
C ILE A 42 9.26 -2.22 10.04
N SER A 43 10.29 -2.38 9.20
CA SER A 43 11.56 -2.99 9.61
C SER A 43 12.22 -2.19 10.75
N GLU A 44 12.97 -2.90 11.60
CA GLU A 44 13.91 -2.36 12.59
C GLU A 44 14.97 -1.44 11.98
N LYS A 45 15.29 -1.62 10.69
CA LYS A 45 16.25 -0.79 9.96
C LYS A 45 15.65 0.54 9.50
N HIS A 46 14.33 0.72 9.56
CA HIS A 46 13.71 1.98 9.18
C HIS A 46 14.06 3.08 10.20
N PRO A 47 14.56 4.27 9.79
CA PRO A 47 15.00 5.32 10.73
C PRO A 47 13.93 5.87 11.69
N ILE A 48 12.65 5.54 11.49
CA ILE A 48 11.53 6.02 12.31
C ILE A 48 11.03 4.95 13.27
N ASN A 49 11.44 3.69 13.09
CA ASN A 49 11.16 2.62 14.03
C ASN A 49 12.15 2.76 15.21
N PRO A 50 11.69 3.08 16.43
CA PRO A 50 12.57 3.23 17.58
C PRO A 50 12.94 1.90 18.24
N HIS A 51 12.42 0.78 17.72
CA HIS A 51 12.62 -0.56 18.27
C HIS A 51 13.74 -1.29 17.53
N ASP A 52 14.35 -2.25 18.22
CA ASP A 52 15.40 -3.14 17.70
C ASP A 52 14.84 -4.32 16.88
N VAL A 53 13.52 -4.37 16.70
CA VAL A 53 12.80 -5.39 15.95
C VAL A 53 11.77 -4.75 15.01
N ALA A 54 11.41 -5.48 13.95
CA ALA A 54 10.33 -5.06 13.08
C ALA A 54 9.00 -5.02 13.85
N LYS A 55 8.17 -4.01 13.55
CA LYS A 55 6.91 -3.76 14.28
C LYS A 55 5.76 -3.59 13.29
N SER A 56 4.61 -4.16 13.62
CA SER A 56 3.37 -3.83 12.92
C SER A 56 2.86 -2.43 13.34
N THR A 57 2.04 -1.80 12.50
CA THR A 57 1.37 -0.53 12.82
C THR A 57 -0.07 -0.74 13.28
N ASP A 58 -0.72 0.31 13.77
CA ASP A 58 -2.18 0.40 13.70
C ASP A 58 -2.65 0.64 12.26
N ARG A 59 -3.97 0.85 12.09
CA ARG A 59 -4.55 1.34 10.84
C ARG A 59 -3.76 2.51 10.31
N CYS A 60 -3.37 2.39 9.06
CA CYS A 60 -2.50 3.34 8.41
C CYS A 60 -3.09 3.79 7.09
N LYS A 61 -2.58 4.91 6.60
CA LYS A 61 -3.06 5.56 5.39
C LYS A 61 -1.90 5.76 4.44
N LEU A 62 -2.02 5.18 3.25
CA LEU A 62 -1.07 5.30 2.16
C LEU A 62 -1.62 6.28 1.13
N THR A 63 -0.96 7.41 0.93
CA THR A 63 -1.39 8.46 0.01
C THR A 63 -0.37 8.63 -1.12
N PHE A 64 -0.74 8.24 -2.33
CA PHE A 64 0.03 8.48 -3.54
C PHE A 64 -0.15 9.93 -4.00
N ILE A 65 0.97 10.58 -4.33
CA ILE A 65 1.03 12.01 -4.66
C ILE A 65 1.32 12.21 -6.14
N ASN A 66 0.60 13.15 -6.76
CA ASN A 66 0.68 13.47 -8.19
C ASN A 66 0.47 12.21 -9.06
N VAL A 67 -0.65 11.53 -8.82
CA VAL A 67 -1.04 10.36 -9.60
C VAL A 67 -1.44 10.80 -10.99
N THR A 68 -0.75 10.28 -12.01
CA THR A 68 -1.03 10.57 -13.43
C THR A 68 -1.75 9.43 -14.13
N LYS A 69 -1.71 8.23 -13.54
CA LYS A 69 -2.37 7.03 -14.05
C LYS A 69 -2.70 6.09 -12.90
N SER A 70 -3.89 5.50 -12.97
CA SER A 70 -4.33 4.44 -12.06
C SER A 70 -5.09 3.37 -12.86
N GLU A 71 -4.65 2.13 -12.78
CA GLU A 71 -5.25 0.99 -13.47
C GLU A 71 -5.49 -0.13 -12.47
N ALA A 72 -6.68 -0.74 -12.50
CA ALA A 72 -6.96 -1.97 -11.78
C ALA A 72 -7.44 -3.05 -12.77
N ILE A 73 -7.00 -4.28 -12.53
CA ILE A 73 -7.37 -5.46 -13.31
C ILE A 73 -7.80 -6.56 -12.35
N LEU A 74 -8.96 -7.16 -12.62
CA LEU A 74 -9.41 -8.41 -12.01
C LEU A 74 -9.15 -9.56 -12.99
N PHE A 75 -8.67 -10.69 -12.47
CA PHE A 75 -8.33 -11.88 -13.26
C PHE A 75 -9.35 -12.99 -13.02
N GLU A 76 -10.50 -12.93 -13.70
CA GLU A 76 -11.59 -13.91 -13.56
C GLU A 76 -11.43 -15.07 -14.54
N GLU A 77 -11.34 -16.32 -14.08
CA GLU A 77 -11.46 -17.55 -14.89
C GLU A 77 -10.76 -17.52 -16.28
N ASN A 78 -9.55 -16.93 -16.37
CA ASN A 78 -8.71 -16.71 -17.57
C ASN A 78 -8.97 -15.45 -18.41
N MET A 79 -9.85 -14.55 -17.98
CA MET A 79 -10.05 -13.22 -18.56
C MET A 79 -9.38 -12.13 -17.71
N LYS A 80 -9.03 -11.02 -18.36
CA LYS A 80 -8.56 -9.81 -17.69
C LYS A 80 -9.62 -8.73 -17.85
N VAL A 81 -10.22 -8.32 -16.74
CA VAL A 81 -11.25 -7.30 -16.70
C VAL A 81 -10.64 -6.04 -16.12
N ASN A 82 -10.62 -4.94 -16.90
CA ASN A 82 -10.24 -3.65 -16.37
C ASN A 82 -11.40 -3.10 -15.53
N ILE A 83 -11.10 -2.70 -14.30
CA ILE A 83 -12.07 -2.14 -13.35
C ILE A 83 -11.56 -0.80 -12.81
N LEU A 84 -12.42 -0.03 -12.15
CA LEU A 84 -11.94 1.14 -11.42
C LEU A 84 -11.21 0.68 -10.16
N ILE A 85 -10.19 1.43 -9.75
CA ILE A 85 -9.44 1.09 -8.52
C ILE A 85 -10.31 1.20 -7.26
N THR A 86 -11.42 1.93 -7.35
CA THR A 86 -12.43 2.08 -6.29
C THR A 86 -13.40 0.91 -6.20
N ASP A 87 -13.43 0.05 -7.23
CA ASP A 87 -14.29 -1.13 -7.28
C ASP A 87 -13.60 -2.37 -6.69
N LEU A 88 -12.34 -2.23 -6.25
CA LEU A 88 -11.62 -3.24 -5.49
C LEU A 88 -12.16 -3.28 -4.05
N GLU A 89 -12.52 -4.48 -3.58
CA GLU A 89 -13.13 -4.70 -2.28
C GLU A 89 -12.20 -5.57 -1.42
N GLU A 90 -11.79 -5.05 -0.25
CA GLU A 90 -11.03 -5.79 0.76
C GLU A 90 -9.81 -6.54 0.18
N VAL A 91 -8.94 -5.82 -0.53
CA VAL A 91 -7.79 -6.45 -1.21
C VAL A 91 -6.75 -6.90 -0.19
N GLU A 92 -6.46 -8.19 -0.15
CA GLU A 92 -5.30 -8.74 0.56
C GLU A 92 -4.06 -8.61 -0.32
N ILE A 93 -3.09 -7.82 0.12
CA ILE A 93 -1.86 -7.56 -0.63
C ILE A 93 -0.92 -8.77 -0.53
N LEU A 94 -0.61 -9.37 -1.67
CA LEU A 94 0.38 -10.44 -1.79
C LEU A 94 1.76 -9.90 -2.15
N GLN A 95 1.79 -8.83 -2.96
CA GLN A 95 3.04 -8.23 -3.40
C GLN A 95 2.86 -6.76 -3.66
N PHE A 96 3.83 -5.95 -3.24
CA PHE A 96 3.92 -4.55 -3.59
C PHE A 96 5.31 -4.25 -4.12
N ASN A 97 5.39 -3.82 -5.39
CA ASN A 97 6.62 -3.41 -6.05
C ASN A 97 6.64 -1.91 -6.32
N LYS A 98 7.84 -1.32 -6.26
CA LYS A 98 8.14 0.05 -6.68
C LYS A 98 9.21 0.04 -7.77
N LYS A 99 8.96 0.73 -8.88
CA LYS A 99 9.94 0.92 -9.96
C LYS A 99 10.05 2.40 -10.33
N GLN A 100 11.27 2.93 -10.32
CA GLN A 100 11.51 4.29 -10.80
C GLN A 100 11.49 4.35 -12.33
N VAL A 101 10.82 5.36 -12.89
CA VAL A 101 10.80 5.66 -14.32
C VAL A 101 10.99 7.16 -14.49
N LYS A 102 12.20 7.58 -14.85
CA LYS A 102 12.60 9.00 -14.97
C LYS A 102 12.29 9.78 -13.67
N ASP A 103 11.26 10.62 -13.71
CA ASP A 103 10.84 11.58 -12.69
C ASP A 103 9.61 11.11 -11.87
N TYR A 104 9.12 9.89 -12.11
CA TYR A 104 8.02 9.29 -11.35
C TYR A 104 8.31 7.82 -11.00
N PHE A 105 7.42 7.22 -10.21
CA PHE A 105 7.43 5.81 -9.86
C PHE A 105 6.20 5.09 -10.40
N ILE A 106 6.40 3.84 -10.79
CA ILE A 106 5.33 2.87 -11.00
C ILE A 106 5.26 2.03 -9.73
N PHE A 107 4.09 2.05 -9.11
CA PHE A 107 3.72 1.24 -7.97
C PHE A 107 2.78 0.13 -8.46
N ASP A 108 3.16 -1.13 -8.23
CA ASP A 108 2.43 -2.30 -8.71
C ASP A 108 2.07 -3.17 -7.51
N ILE A 109 0.79 -3.26 -7.21
CA ILE A 109 0.22 -4.02 -6.10
C ILE A 109 -0.50 -5.22 -6.69
N LEU A 110 -0.14 -6.42 -6.25
CA LEU A 110 -0.83 -7.66 -6.58
C LEU A 110 -1.50 -8.17 -5.31
N GLY A 111 -2.73 -8.65 -5.45
CA GLY A 111 -3.52 -9.10 -4.31
C GLY A 111 -4.66 -10.03 -4.67
N ILE A 112 -5.43 -10.39 -3.67
CA ILE A 112 -6.69 -11.14 -3.80
C ILE A 112 -7.82 -10.18 -3.47
N ASN A 113 -8.79 -10.06 -4.37
CA ASN A 113 -9.99 -9.25 -4.13
C ASN A 113 -10.93 -10.00 -3.18
N GLY A 114 -11.24 -9.44 -2.01
CA GLY A 114 -12.02 -10.11 -0.97
C GLY A 114 -13.43 -10.50 -1.42
N GLY A 115 -14.10 -9.65 -2.20
CA GLY A 115 -15.47 -9.89 -2.66
C GLY A 115 -15.63 -11.06 -3.65
N THR A 116 -14.61 -11.33 -4.46
CA THR A 116 -14.65 -12.39 -5.50
C THR A 116 -13.70 -13.56 -5.23
N HIS A 117 -12.74 -13.39 -4.31
CA HIS A 117 -11.60 -14.27 -4.11
C HIS A 117 -10.72 -14.48 -5.36
N GLU A 118 -10.81 -13.57 -6.33
CA GLU A 118 -9.99 -13.61 -7.55
C GLU A 118 -8.72 -12.80 -7.39
N PHE A 119 -7.69 -13.15 -8.16
CA PHE A 119 -6.48 -12.33 -8.25
C PHE A 119 -6.82 -10.95 -8.83
N CYS A 120 -6.15 -9.93 -8.31
CA CYS A 120 -6.24 -8.58 -8.83
C CYS A 120 -4.84 -7.93 -8.90
N SER A 121 -4.75 -6.88 -9.72
CA SER A 121 -3.59 -6.01 -9.76
C SER A 121 -4.02 -4.55 -9.79
N LEU A 122 -3.29 -3.71 -9.06
CA LEU A 122 -3.43 -2.26 -9.03
C LEU A 122 -2.08 -1.63 -9.42
N LYS A 123 -2.09 -0.81 -10.48
CA LYS A 123 -0.92 -0.10 -10.97
C LYS A 123 -1.14 1.40 -10.90
N LEU A 124 -0.24 2.10 -10.21
CA LEU A 124 -0.27 3.56 -10.03
C LEU A 124 1.02 4.19 -10.58
N HIS A 125 0.87 5.25 -11.38
CA HIS A 125 1.97 6.11 -11.77
C HIS A 125 1.91 7.39 -10.93
N ALA A 126 2.87 7.57 -10.02
CA ALA A 126 2.84 8.66 -9.06
C ALA A 126 4.25 9.20 -8.79
N LYS A 127 4.36 10.44 -8.31
CA LYS A 127 5.66 11.05 -7.94
C LYS A 127 6.26 10.43 -6.69
N SER A 128 5.42 10.05 -5.74
CA SER A 128 5.80 9.44 -4.46
C SER A 128 4.56 8.91 -3.75
N PHE A 129 4.74 8.28 -2.59
CA PHE A 129 3.67 8.15 -1.60
C PHE A 129 4.10 8.69 -0.24
N ILE A 130 3.11 8.94 0.61
CA ILE A 130 3.27 9.17 2.05
C ILE A 130 2.47 8.08 2.76
N LEU A 131 3.11 7.36 3.67
CA LEU A 131 2.45 6.44 4.58
C LEU A 131 2.36 7.09 5.96
N GLN A 132 1.20 7.01 6.63
CA GLN A 132 0.95 7.63 7.93
C GLN A 132 0.25 6.65 8.89
N TRP A 133 0.67 6.62 10.15
CA TRP A 133 0.10 5.78 11.22
C TRP A 133 0.26 6.47 12.59
N ASN A 134 -0.32 5.92 13.66
CA ASN A 134 -0.25 6.55 15.00
C ASN A 134 0.62 5.77 15.99
N ASP A 135 0.59 4.44 15.94
CA ASP A 135 1.26 3.61 16.93
C ASP A 135 1.96 2.41 16.28
N PHE A 136 3.11 2.04 16.83
CA PHE A 136 3.67 0.71 16.64
C PHE A 136 2.96 -0.27 17.59
N LYS A 137 2.64 -1.47 17.10
CA LYS A 137 1.86 -2.48 17.82
C LYS A 137 2.73 -3.68 18.19
N GLU A 138 2.48 -4.81 17.56
CA GLU A 138 3.12 -6.07 17.89
C GLU A 138 4.45 -6.20 17.15
N ASN A 139 5.25 -7.21 17.51
CA ASN A 139 6.43 -7.53 16.71
C ASN A 139 5.94 -8.13 15.39
N ALA A 140 6.54 -7.72 14.28
CA ALA A 140 6.25 -8.34 13.00
C ALA A 140 6.61 -9.83 13.04
N TRP A 141 5.87 -10.64 12.31
CA TRP A 141 6.05 -12.10 12.30
C TRP A 141 7.31 -12.53 11.55
N TYR A 142 7.87 -11.68 10.69
CA TYR A 142 9.11 -11.95 9.96
C TYR A 142 10.34 -11.39 10.67
N VAL A 143 11.49 -12.01 10.39
CA VAL A 143 12.82 -11.55 10.81
C VAL A 143 13.47 -10.90 9.59
N GLY A 144 13.80 -9.61 9.68
CA GLY A 144 14.41 -8.82 8.60
C GLY A 144 15.91 -9.00 8.41
#